data_AF-A0A7L6CJR2-F1
#
_entry.id   AF-A0A7L6CJR2-F1
#
_cell.length_a   1.000
_cell.length_b   1.000
_cell.length_c   1.000
_cell.angle_alpha   90.00
_cell.angle_beta   90.00
_cell.angle_gamma   90.00
#
_symmetry.space_group_name_H-M   'P 1'
#
loop_
_entity.id
_entity.type
_entity.pdbx_description
1 polymer ?
#
loop_
_entity_poly.entity_id
_entity_poly.type
_entity_poly.pdbx_seq_one_letter_code
_entity_poly.pdbx_strand_id
1 'polypeptide(L)'
;MVGAHPIALSRTSRKNKVLMQAGAAAVIATTEQDVTQELNAITQDNGVNVVFDPVGGPDVAKLASCMAQEGQFFQYGALTGGRHFYELS
;
A
#
# COMPACT_ATOMS: atom_id res chain seq x y z
N MET A 1 -2.34 12.24 -17.10
CA MET A 1 -1.67 11.33 -16.15
C MET A 1 -0.20 11.71 -16.07
N VAL A 2 0.40 11.69 -14.87
CA VAL A 2 1.82 12.04 -14.64
C VAL A 2 2.74 10.81 -14.80
N GLY A 3 2.31 9.78 -15.54
CA GLY A 3 3.09 8.57 -15.81
C GLY A 3 3.16 7.52 -14.69
N ALA A 4 2.54 7.75 -13.53
CA ALA A 4 2.49 6.77 -12.44
C ALA A 4 1.55 5.59 -12.75
N HIS A 5 1.79 4.45 -12.09
CA HIS A 5 0.94 3.26 -12.09
C HIS A 5 0.29 3.09 -10.70
N PRO A 6 -0.88 3.73 -10.41
CA PRO A 6 -1.43 3.77 -9.07
C PRO A 6 -2.03 2.43 -8.65
N ILE A 7 -1.60 1.91 -7.50
CA ILE A 7 -2.12 0.67 -6.90
C ILE A 7 -2.93 1.08 -5.67
N ALA A 8 -4.24 0.82 -5.68
CA ALA A 8 -5.11 1.15 -4.56
C ALA A 8 -5.24 -0.04 -3.61
N LEU A 9 -5.14 0.20 -2.31
CA LEU A 9 -5.45 -0.79 -1.27
C LEU A 9 -6.85 -0.54 -0.70
N SER A 10 -7.59 -1.60 -0.45
CA SER A 10 -8.86 -1.55 0.27
C SER A 10 -9.03 -2.80 1.12
N ARG A 11 -9.87 -2.77 2.17
CA ARG A 11 -10.06 -3.95 3.01
C ARG A 11 -10.63 -5.13 2.22
N THR A 12 -11.67 -4.90 1.43
CA THR A 12 -12.40 -5.92 0.68
C THR A 12 -12.62 -5.48 -0.76
N SER A 13 -12.89 -6.43 -1.65
CA SER A 13 -13.11 -6.18 -3.08
C SER A 13 -14.35 -5.33 -3.41
N ARG A 14 -15.19 -5.03 -2.42
CA ARG A 14 -16.43 -4.24 -2.57
C ARG A 14 -16.23 -2.89 -3.27
N LYS A 15 -15.05 -2.26 -3.14
CA LYS A 15 -14.74 -0.96 -3.76
C LYS A 15 -13.96 -1.07 -5.08
N ASN A 16 -13.65 -2.27 -5.58
CA ASN A 16 -12.78 -2.46 -6.74
C ASN A 16 -13.24 -1.64 -7.96
N LYS A 17 -14.51 -1.76 -8.35
CA LYS A 17 -15.05 -1.05 -9.51
C LYS A 17 -14.89 0.46 -9.39
N VAL A 18 -15.18 1.04 -8.21
CA VAL A 18 -15.11 2.48 -8.01
C VAL A 18 -13.66 2.99 -7.99
N LEU A 19 -12.74 2.20 -7.44
CA LEU A 19 -11.30 2.55 -7.39
C LEU A 19 -10.68 2.48 -8.80
N MET A 20 -11.03 1.47 -9.60
CA MET A 20 -10.61 1.40 -11.01
C MET A 20 -11.17 2.59 -11.81
N GLN A 21 -12.44 2.95 -11.62
CA GLN A 21 -13.04 4.13 -12.25
C GLN A 21 -12.38 5.46 -11.80
N ALA A 22 -11.86 5.51 -10.57
CA ALA A 22 -11.12 6.65 -10.05
C ALA A 22 -9.67 6.74 -10.58
N GLY A 23 -9.23 5.79 -11.41
CA GLY A 23 -7.91 5.81 -12.05
C GLY A 23 -6.86 4.91 -11.39
N ALA A 24 -7.25 4.01 -10.48
CA ALA A 24 -6.36 2.94 -10.06
C ALA A 24 -6.02 2.04 -11.27
N ALA A 25 -4.75 1.70 -11.42
CA ALA A 25 -4.29 0.73 -12.42
C ALA A 25 -4.45 -0.72 -11.90
N ALA A 26 -4.38 -0.90 -10.57
CA ALA A 26 -4.69 -2.14 -9.89
C ALA A 26 -5.33 -1.84 -8.52
N VAL A 27 -6.11 -2.80 -8.01
CA VAL A 27 -6.71 -2.75 -6.67
C VAL A 27 -6.42 -4.05 -5.95
N ILE A 28 -5.92 -3.95 -4.70
CA ILE A 28 -5.67 -5.11 -3.85
C ILE A 28 -6.62 -5.03 -2.64
N ALA A 29 -7.40 -6.10 -2.45
CA ALA A 29 -8.27 -6.29 -1.29
C ALA A 29 -7.48 -6.96 -0.16
N THR A 30 -7.01 -6.19 0.82
CA THR A 30 -6.00 -6.60 1.80
C THR A 30 -6.45 -7.71 2.77
N THR A 31 -7.76 -7.95 2.94
CA THR A 31 -8.28 -9.09 3.72
C THR A 31 -8.55 -10.34 2.87
N GLU A 32 -8.45 -10.23 1.54
CA GLU A 32 -8.78 -11.28 0.58
C GLU A 32 -7.56 -11.75 -0.21
N GLN A 33 -6.51 -10.91 -0.30
CA GLN A 33 -5.32 -11.13 -1.12
C GLN A 33 -4.04 -10.89 -0.30
N ASP A 34 -2.96 -11.57 -0.67
CA ASP A 34 -1.64 -11.27 -0.11
C ASP A 34 -1.03 -10.04 -0.80
N VAL A 35 -1.07 -8.92 -0.09
CA VAL A 35 -0.52 -7.63 -0.55
C VAL A 35 0.92 -7.74 -1.06
N THR A 36 1.79 -8.51 -0.40
CA THR A 36 3.20 -8.58 -0.80
C THR A 36 3.35 -9.32 -2.13
N GLN A 37 2.65 -10.46 -2.27
CA GLN A 37 2.65 -11.22 -3.51
C GLN A 37 2.10 -10.40 -4.68
N GLU A 38 0.98 -9.71 -4.46
CA GLU A 38 0.33 -8.89 -5.49
C GLU A 38 1.22 -7.70 -5.90
N LEU A 39 1.82 -6.99 -4.94
CA LEU A 39 2.74 -5.89 -5.24
C LEU A 39 3.96 -6.36 -6.01
N ASN A 40 4.55 -7.50 -5.65
CA ASN A 40 5.68 -8.07 -6.37
C ASN A 40 5.28 -8.44 -7.81
N ALA A 41 4.12 -9.06 -8.01
CA ALA A 41 3.62 -9.40 -9.34
C ALA A 41 3.37 -8.15 -10.20
N ILE A 42 2.73 -7.12 -9.64
CA ILE A 42 2.43 -5.87 -10.35
C ILE A 42 3.72 -5.10 -10.70
N THR A 43 4.67 -5.05 -9.77
CA THR A 43 5.92 -4.30 -9.92
C THR A 43 7.04 -5.10 -10.58
N GLN A 44 6.81 -6.38 -10.91
CA GLN A 44 7.82 -7.29 -11.45
C GLN A 44 9.07 -7.33 -10.56
N ASP A 45 8.85 -7.49 -9.25
CA ASP A 45 9.88 -7.49 -8.20
C ASP A 45 10.72 -6.20 -8.08
N ASN A 46 10.37 -5.12 -8.79
CA ASN A 46 11.05 -3.82 -8.66
C ASN A 46 10.63 -3.04 -7.41
N GLY A 47 9.51 -3.44 -6.78
CA GLY A 47 8.95 -2.78 -5.61
C GLY A 47 8.20 -1.47 -5.93
N VAL A 48 7.53 -0.92 -4.92
CA VAL A 48 6.77 0.34 -5.04
C VAL A 48 7.66 1.56 -4.74
N ASN A 49 7.62 2.56 -5.61
CA ASN A 49 8.48 3.75 -5.45
C ASN A 49 7.95 4.73 -4.40
N VAL A 50 6.63 4.82 -4.23
CA VAL A 50 5.99 5.76 -3.28
C VAL A 50 4.81 5.07 -2.60
N VAL A 51 4.73 5.18 -1.27
CA VAL A 51 3.60 4.71 -0.46
C VAL A 51 2.93 5.89 0.23
N PHE A 52 1.60 5.93 0.16
CA PHE A 52 0.76 6.89 0.88
C PHE A 52 -0.11 6.13 1.88
N ASP A 53 0.25 6.19 3.17
CA ASP A 53 -0.43 5.43 4.22
C ASP A 53 -1.18 6.35 5.22
N PRO A 54 -2.52 6.38 5.18
CA PRO A 54 -3.32 7.06 6.20
C PRO A 54 -3.56 6.21 7.46
N VAL A 55 -3.21 4.91 7.44
CA VAL A 55 -3.60 3.93 8.46
C VAL A 55 -2.52 3.79 9.54
N GLY A 56 -1.28 3.57 9.14
CA GLY A 56 -0.19 3.25 10.06
C GLY A 56 -0.35 1.89 10.72
N GLY A 57 0.43 1.66 11.80
CA GLY A 57 0.35 0.43 12.59
C GLY A 57 1.14 -0.74 11.99
N PRO A 58 0.79 -1.99 12.33
CA PRO A 58 1.58 -3.17 11.96
C PRO A 58 1.82 -3.35 10.46
N ASP A 59 0.89 -2.88 9.62
CA ASP A 59 0.99 -3.00 8.17
C ASP A 59 2.08 -2.12 7.56
N VAL A 60 2.58 -1.11 8.29
CA VAL A 60 3.70 -0.25 7.84
C VAL A 60 4.91 -1.09 7.48
N ALA A 61 5.28 -2.07 8.30
CA ALA A 61 6.43 -2.93 8.04
C ALA A 61 6.24 -3.77 6.77
N LYS A 62 5.03 -4.28 6.53
CA LYS A 62 4.70 -5.06 5.33
C LYS A 62 4.75 -4.19 4.07
N LEU A 63 4.23 -2.97 4.13
CA LEU A 63 4.29 -2.05 2.99
C LEU A 63 5.73 -1.59 2.73
N ALA A 64 6.49 -1.28 3.78
CA ALA A 64 7.89 -0.90 3.68
C ALA A 64 8.76 -2.01 3.06
N SER A 65 8.50 -3.28 3.38
CA SER A 65 9.24 -4.40 2.78
C SER A 65 8.97 -4.61 1.29
N CYS A 66 7.91 -4.02 0.75
CA CYS A 66 7.57 -4.11 -0.68
C CYS A 66 8.08 -2.89 -1.48
N MET A 67 8.79 -1.96 -0.83
CA MET A 67 9.26 -0.74 -1.47
C MET A 67 10.49 -1.00 -2.33
N ALA A 68 10.58 -0.25 -3.43
CA ALA A 68 11.78 -0.18 -4.24
C ALA A 68 12.92 0.45 -3.42
N GLN A 69 14.17 0.18 -3.83
CA GLN A 69 15.32 0.92 -3.33
C GLN A 69 15.10 2.44 -3.53
N GLU A 70 15.44 3.23 -2.51
CA GLU A 70 15.21 4.69 -2.47
C GLU A 70 13.73 5.11 -2.54
N GLY A 71 12.79 4.18 -2.31
CA GLY A 71 11.37 4.48 -2.24
C GLY A 71 11.02 5.42 -1.09
N GLN A 72 9.94 6.18 -1.26
CA GLN A 72 9.46 7.16 -0.27
C GLN A 72 8.16 6.71 0.40
N PHE A 73 8.14 6.70 1.73
CA PHE A 73 6.97 6.34 2.52
C PHE A 73 6.40 7.59 3.19
N PHE A 74 5.15 7.93 2.87
CA PHE A 74 4.43 9.04 3.48
C PHE A 74 3.32 8.48 4.37
N GLN A 75 3.60 8.40 5.67
CA GLN A 75 2.56 8.18 6.67
C GLN A 75 1.91 9.53 7.02
N TYR A 76 0.64 9.71 6.69
CA TYR A 76 -0.08 10.97 6.92
C TYR A 76 -1.31 10.81 7.83
N GLY A 77 -1.43 9.66 8.49
CA GLY A 77 -2.48 9.39 9.47
C GLY A 77 -2.15 8.23 10.40
N ALA A 78 -3.06 7.98 11.35
CA ALA A 78 -2.99 6.88 12.31
C ALA A 78 -4.39 6.27 12.52
N LEU A 79 -5.09 5.93 11.43
CA LEU A 79 -6.46 5.41 11.47
C LEU A 79 -6.60 4.05 12.18
N THR A 80 -5.49 3.37 12.47
CA THR A 80 -5.47 2.18 13.34
C THR A 80 -5.86 2.50 14.79
N GLY A 81 -5.76 3.76 15.23
CA GLY A 81 -6.27 4.24 16.52
C GLY A 81 -5.38 3.95 17.74
N GLY A 82 -4.26 3.25 17.61
CA GLY A 82 -3.33 2.91 18.70
C GLY A 82 -2.00 3.67 18.65
N ARG A 83 -1.51 4.15 19.80
CA ARG A 83 -0.13 4.61 19.98
C ARG A 83 0.82 3.42 19.81
N HIS A 84 1.40 3.25 18.62
CA HIS A 84 2.47 2.28 18.40
C HIS A 84 3.80 3.03 18.40
N PHE A 85 4.43 3.12 19.58
CA PHE A 85 5.85 3.48 19.67
C PHE A 85 6.65 2.31 19.11
N TYR A 86 7.38 2.53 18.02
CA TYR A 86 8.49 1.65 17.67
C TYR A 86 9.61 1.90 18.69
N GLU A 87 9.76 1.03 19.68
CA GLU A 87 11.05 0.92 20.37
C GLU A 87 12.05 0.35 19.37
N LEU A 88 12.88 1.24 18.82
CA LEU A 88 14.14 0.84 18.21
C LEU A 88 15.01 0.35 19.38
N SER A 89 15.12 -0.96 19.53
CA SER A 89 16.24 -1.60 20.26
C SER A 89 17.36 -1.95 19.28
#